data_AF-A0A2N0VFE0-F1
#
_entry.id   AF-A0A2N0VFE0-F1
#
_cell.length_a   1.000
_cell.length_b   1.000
_cell.length_c   1.000
_cell.angle_alpha   90.00
_cell.angle_beta   90.00
_cell.angle_gamma   90.00
#
_symmetry.space_group_name_H-M   'P 1'
#
loop_
_entity.id
_entity.type
_entity.pdbx_description
1 polymer ?
#
loop_
_entity_poly.entity_id
_entity_poly.type
_entity_poly.pdbx_seq_one_letter_code
_entity_poly.pdbx_strand_id
1 'polypeptide(L)'
;MLPLIVAFFLTWLSPVQQSVDDQNAAENGLGNRIALSLDSSINPDQKQQILDSASQIGIDLIHFTRPEQLNSLNVDDFFLIYQIPLNYSTVYEIQSESSEIIRQINESIRVVTDQYPGKVAATGLLRFPNEAHPQFTSIASQIASAVRQQTDSPLFYQSALQRGSAAPEGFDFFIQTYSSLDDSPIHSAVYFEPDARKPQAIQMLEKLFSESIQMDESVIIIPADWFVENIVENQDFTTIFAEYLDGNLIPFPIPYDPEVPPAMNWNVIFLFLILGSVLLHMRYQPVYTQALPRYFFNHSFFLIDVMEHRIRNVFPGIVILVQHAIITGIILYLTADSLFNSHSLNALTHHFPILFWSDNHFLSLFIVGFIMVLFMQALSVLWLHLPNKKLQFFSQTLNLYAWPLHINFLVATILIVLFGRDPNESMILTLLAIYLFVWFMSFNIAAFDGSKFMDRNSLVYILLTIGLHTLLFTFLIWITFYSPSISEPLQMALSFSH
;
A
#
# COMPACT_ATOMS: atom_id res chain seq x y z
N MET A 1 15.74 -4.98 30.89
CA MET A 1 14.66 -4.71 31.86
C MET A 1 13.27 -4.88 31.26
N LEU A 2 13.06 -4.66 29.95
CA LEU A 2 11.86 -5.07 29.22
C LEU A 2 11.44 -6.56 29.43
N PRO A 3 12.34 -7.56 29.39
CA PRO A 3 11.96 -8.96 29.63
C PRO A 3 11.48 -9.25 31.06
N LEU A 4 11.83 -8.40 32.04
CA LEU A 4 11.40 -8.58 33.43
C LEU A 4 9.99 -8.00 33.68
N ILE A 5 9.55 -7.08 32.82
CA ILE A 5 8.21 -6.47 32.88
C ILE A 5 7.22 -7.38 32.14
N VAL A 6 7.61 -7.95 30.99
CA VAL A 6 6.81 -8.97 30.26
C VAL A 6 6.63 -10.25 31.10
N ALA A 7 7.68 -10.72 31.79
CA ALA A 7 7.57 -11.84 32.73
C ALA A 7 6.63 -11.55 33.94
N PHE A 8 6.45 -10.29 34.31
CA PHE A 8 5.48 -9.89 35.33
C PHE A 8 4.04 -9.81 34.77
N PHE A 9 3.88 -9.57 33.46
CA PHE A 9 2.57 -9.49 32.79
C PHE A 9 1.87 -10.85 32.66
N LEU A 10 2.62 -11.92 32.39
CA LEU A 10 2.02 -13.24 32.15
C LEU A 10 1.78 -14.06 33.43
N THR A 11 2.42 -13.70 34.55
CA THR A 11 2.09 -14.27 35.87
C THR A 11 0.73 -13.78 36.41
N TRP A 12 0.17 -12.72 35.83
CA TRP A 12 -1.14 -12.17 36.18
C TRP A 12 -2.32 -12.77 35.38
N LEU A 13 -2.06 -13.54 34.32
CA LEU A 13 -3.11 -14.26 33.56
C LEU A 13 -3.67 -15.50 34.28
N SER A 14 -3.32 -15.73 35.54
CA SER A 14 -3.92 -16.77 36.39
C SER A 14 -4.87 -16.18 37.44
N PRO A 15 -6.19 -16.27 37.24
CA PRO A 15 -7.13 -16.40 38.34
C PRO A 15 -7.58 -17.87 38.39
N VAL A 16 -6.72 -18.78 38.87
CA VAL A 16 -7.20 -20.12 39.24
C VAL A 16 -7.85 -20.03 40.61
N GLN A 17 -9.18 -20.06 40.60
CA GLN A 17 -9.98 -20.51 41.72
C GLN A 17 -9.68 -22.00 41.90
N GLN A 18 -8.86 -22.33 42.92
CA GLN A 18 -8.39 -23.68 43.20
C GLN A 18 -9.55 -24.66 43.39
N SER A 19 -9.77 -25.56 42.42
CA SER A 19 -10.25 -26.91 42.70
C SER A 19 -9.05 -27.83 42.88
N VAL A 20 -9.03 -28.50 44.03
CA VAL A 20 -7.98 -29.42 44.46
C VAL A 20 -8.03 -30.68 43.59
N ASP A 21 -7.23 -30.74 42.52
CA ASP A 21 -6.60 -31.99 42.04
C ASP A 21 -5.55 -31.88 40.90
N ASP A 22 -5.31 -30.72 40.28
CA ASP A 22 -4.30 -30.61 39.20
C ASP A 22 -2.98 -29.96 39.67
N GLN A 23 -2.11 -30.75 40.31
CA GLN A 23 -0.73 -30.34 40.64
C GLN A 23 0.31 -30.64 39.54
N ASN A 24 -0.10 -31.23 38.40
CA ASN A 24 0.82 -31.56 37.30
C ASN A 24 0.78 -30.56 36.12
N ALA A 25 -0.12 -29.57 36.11
CA ALA A 25 -0.23 -28.60 35.00
C ALA A 25 0.54 -27.28 35.24
N ALA A 26 1.13 -27.08 36.42
CA ALA A 26 1.76 -25.82 36.81
C ALA A 26 3.25 -25.69 36.44
N GLU A 27 3.82 -26.65 35.70
CA GLU A 27 5.23 -26.62 35.23
C GLU A 27 5.38 -26.33 33.73
N ASN A 28 4.30 -26.16 32.97
CA ASN A 28 4.39 -25.72 31.57
C ASN A 28 4.62 -24.21 31.54
N GLY A 29 5.88 -23.81 31.36
CA GLY A 29 6.29 -22.43 31.16
C GLY A 29 5.52 -21.74 30.03
N LEU A 30 5.61 -20.42 30.01
CA LEU A 30 5.08 -19.56 28.96
C LEU A 30 5.83 -19.88 27.64
N GLY A 31 5.39 -20.93 26.94
CA GLY A 31 6.03 -21.42 25.72
C GLY A 31 5.52 -20.71 24.46
N ASN A 32 5.71 -21.35 23.32
CA ASN A 32 5.17 -20.88 22.04
C ASN A 32 3.65 -20.99 22.04
N ARG A 33 2.96 -19.94 21.57
CA ARG A 33 1.51 -19.88 21.48
C ARG A 33 1.08 -19.46 20.09
N ILE A 34 -0.11 -19.90 19.71
CA ILE A 34 -0.75 -19.53 18.44
C ILE A 34 -2.07 -18.85 18.77
N ALA A 35 -2.41 -17.79 18.03
CA ALA A 35 -3.72 -17.16 18.08
C ALA A 35 -4.41 -17.26 16.71
N LEU A 36 -5.72 -17.50 16.70
CA LEU A 36 -6.49 -17.48 15.45
C LEU A 36 -7.17 -16.13 15.23
N SER A 37 -6.90 -15.50 14.08
CA SER A 37 -7.49 -14.21 13.69
C SER A 37 -8.83 -14.41 12.97
N LEU A 38 -9.91 -13.90 13.57
CA LEU A 38 -11.29 -14.01 13.06
C LEU A 38 -11.73 -12.83 12.18
N ASP A 39 -10.77 -12.14 11.55
CA ASP A 39 -11.01 -10.95 10.73
C ASP A 39 -11.83 -11.20 9.45
N SER A 40 -11.97 -12.46 9.01
CA SER A 40 -12.65 -12.85 7.77
C SER A 40 -14.15 -13.15 7.95
N SER A 41 -14.90 -13.04 6.84
CA SER A 41 -16.34 -13.30 6.78
C SER A 41 -16.67 -14.81 6.73
N ILE A 42 -16.13 -15.58 7.66
CA ILE A 42 -16.46 -17.01 7.81
C ILE A 42 -17.90 -17.14 8.34
N ASN A 43 -18.64 -18.14 7.85
CA ASN A 43 -19.98 -18.45 8.34
C ASN A 43 -19.95 -18.80 9.84
N PRO A 44 -20.84 -18.22 10.69
CA PRO A 44 -20.91 -18.55 12.12
C PRO A 44 -20.88 -20.04 12.47
N ASP A 45 -21.58 -20.88 11.70
CA ASP A 45 -21.62 -22.33 11.96
C ASP A 45 -20.24 -22.99 11.76
N GLN A 46 -19.47 -22.50 10.79
CA GLN A 46 -18.10 -22.98 10.57
C GLN A 46 -17.16 -22.45 11.66
N LYS A 47 -17.35 -21.22 12.15
CA LYS A 47 -16.51 -20.63 13.20
C LYS A 47 -16.44 -21.48 14.46
N GLN A 48 -17.55 -22.04 14.94
CA GLN A 48 -17.51 -22.90 16.14
C GLN A 48 -16.70 -24.18 15.89
N GLN A 49 -16.89 -24.84 14.75
CA GLN A 49 -16.12 -26.05 14.41
C GLN A 49 -14.61 -25.78 14.33
N ILE A 50 -14.23 -24.59 13.85
CA ILE A 50 -12.84 -24.14 13.77
C ILE A 50 -12.27 -23.96 15.17
N LEU A 51 -13.00 -23.30 16.07
CA LEU A 51 -12.58 -23.13 17.46
C LEU A 51 -12.46 -24.48 18.17
N ASP A 52 -13.42 -25.39 18.00
CA ASP A 52 -13.36 -26.72 18.60
C ASP A 52 -12.11 -27.50 18.12
N SER A 53 -11.79 -27.40 16.82
CA SER A 53 -10.59 -28.03 16.24
C SER A 53 -9.29 -27.37 16.74
N ALA A 54 -9.29 -26.04 16.88
CA ALA A 54 -8.16 -25.28 17.37
C ALA A 54 -7.84 -25.61 18.83
N SER A 55 -8.87 -25.67 19.68
CA SER A 55 -8.75 -26.06 21.09
C SER A 55 -8.17 -27.47 21.24
N GLN A 56 -8.60 -28.43 20.39
CA GLN A 56 -8.05 -29.79 20.38
C GLN A 56 -6.55 -29.85 20.01
N ILE A 57 -6.06 -28.90 19.22
CA ILE A 57 -4.64 -28.78 18.85
C ILE A 57 -3.83 -28.11 19.98
N GLY A 58 -4.49 -27.45 20.94
CA GLY A 58 -3.86 -26.69 22.02
C GLY A 58 -3.79 -25.18 21.77
N ILE A 59 -4.46 -24.69 20.73
CA ILE A 59 -4.59 -23.25 20.48
C ILE A 59 -5.57 -22.66 21.50
N ASP A 60 -5.12 -21.66 22.26
CA ASP A 60 -5.88 -21.07 23.36
C ASP A 60 -6.06 -19.55 23.23
N LEU A 61 -5.66 -18.94 22.11
CA LEU A 61 -5.82 -17.51 21.85
C LEU A 61 -6.70 -17.24 20.62
N ILE A 62 -7.57 -16.24 20.74
CA ILE A 62 -8.36 -15.70 19.63
C ILE A 62 -8.01 -14.23 19.43
N HIS A 63 -7.63 -13.87 18.21
CA HIS A 63 -7.47 -12.50 17.76
C HIS A 63 -8.73 -12.05 17.01
N PHE A 64 -9.29 -10.89 17.35
CA PHE A 64 -10.50 -10.37 16.71
C PHE A 64 -10.53 -8.84 16.73
N THR A 65 -11.25 -8.26 15.78
CA THR A 65 -11.33 -6.80 15.60
C THR A 65 -12.68 -6.19 15.94
N ARG A 66 -13.75 -7.00 15.93
CA ARG A 66 -15.12 -6.55 16.21
C ARG A 66 -15.77 -7.49 17.21
N PRO A 67 -16.37 -6.99 18.32
CA PRO A 67 -17.02 -7.84 19.31
C PRO A 67 -18.08 -8.77 18.70
N GLU A 68 -18.75 -8.29 17.66
CA GLU A 68 -19.75 -9.02 16.88
C GLU A 68 -19.23 -10.33 16.27
N GLN A 69 -17.92 -10.46 16.02
CA GLN A 69 -17.31 -11.67 15.47
C GLN A 69 -17.37 -12.85 16.43
N LEU A 70 -17.48 -12.59 17.73
CA LEU A 70 -17.55 -13.60 18.80
C LEU A 70 -18.98 -13.86 19.28
N ASN A 71 -19.97 -13.11 18.78
CA ASN A 71 -21.36 -13.35 19.12
C ASN A 71 -21.75 -14.77 18.71
N SER A 72 -22.45 -15.47 19.59
CA SER A 72 -22.89 -16.88 19.42
C SER A 72 -21.79 -17.95 19.39
N LEU A 73 -20.52 -17.59 19.61
CA LEU A 73 -19.43 -18.57 19.76
C LEU A 73 -19.18 -18.90 21.23
N ASN A 74 -18.90 -20.17 21.51
CA ASN A 74 -18.36 -20.57 22.80
C ASN A 74 -16.85 -20.29 22.81
N VAL A 75 -16.44 -19.30 23.62
CA VAL A 75 -15.05 -18.86 23.79
C VAL A 75 -14.57 -19.08 25.24
N ASP A 76 -15.14 -20.06 25.94
CA ASP A 76 -14.78 -20.38 27.33
C ASP A 76 -13.35 -20.88 27.49
N ASP A 77 -12.85 -21.60 26.50
CA ASP A 77 -11.51 -22.19 26.52
C ASP A 77 -10.43 -21.26 25.93
N PHE A 78 -10.77 -20.00 25.62
CA PHE A 78 -9.88 -19.08 24.92
C PHE A 78 -9.64 -17.77 25.66
N PHE A 79 -8.39 -17.32 25.60
CA PHE A 79 -7.98 -15.96 25.88
C PHE A 79 -8.15 -15.08 24.64
N LEU A 80 -8.46 -13.80 24.88
CA LEU A 80 -8.90 -12.88 23.83
C LEU A 80 -7.85 -11.78 23.60
N ILE A 81 -7.35 -11.67 22.37
CA ILE A 81 -6.53 -10.56 21.88
C ILE A 81 -7.47 -9.66 21.07
N TYR A 82 -7.83 -8.50 21.63
CA TYR A 82 -8.76 -7.58 21.00
C TYR A 82 -8.01 -6.47 20.25
N GLN A 83 -8.18 -6.35 18.94
CA GLN A 83 -7.58 -5.27 18.14
C GLN A 83 -8.64 -4.25 17.71
N ILE A 84 -8.52 -3.02 18.17
CA ILE A 84 -9.47 -1.96 17.79
C ILE A 84 -9.31 -1.64 16.29
N PRO A 85 -10.40 -1.47 15.53
CA PRO A 85 -10.37 -1.32 14.07
C PRO A 85 -9.98 0.10 13.61
N LEU A 86 -8.96 0.70 14.26
CA LEU A 86 -8.34 1.96 13.86
C LEU A 86 -7.16 1.66 12.93
N ASN A 87 -7.45 1.54 11.65
CA ASN A 87 -6.48 1.18 10.61
C ASN A 87 -5.82 2.41 10.00
N TYR A 88 -4.54 2.33 9.64
CA TYR A 88 -3.84 3.30 8.80
C TYR A 88 -3.89 4.75 9.31
N SER A 89 -3.99 4.94 10.63
CA SER A 89 -4.12 6.26 11.24
C SER A 89 -2.84 7.07 11.07
N THR A 90 -3.01 8.28 10.53
CA THR A 90 -1.93 9.27 10.38
C THR A 90 -1.69 10.01 11.70
N VAL A 91 -0.54 10.65 11.84
CA VAL A 91 -0.22 11.39 13.07
C VAL A 91 -1.12 12.61 13.21
N TYR A 92 -1.44 13.27 12.10
CA TYR A 92 -2.39 14.38 12.07
C TYR A 92 -3.80 13.96 12.53
N GLU A 93 -4.34 12.84 12.06
CA GLU A 93 -5.64 12.33 12.50
C GLU A 93 -5.63 11.99 13.98
N ILE A 94 -4.61 11.26 14.42
CA ILE A 94 -4.45 10.88 15.83
C ILE A 94 -4.41 12.13 16.73
N GLN A 95 -3.70 13.17 16.31
CA GLN A 95 -3.57 14.41 17.07
C GLN A 95 -4.87 15.25 17.05
N SER A 96 -5.44 15.46 15.86
CA SER A 96 -6.60 16.34 15.67
C SER A 96 -7.89 15.75 16.23
N GLU A 97 -8.01 14.42 16.26
CA GLU A 97 -9.19 13.70 16.73
C GLU A 97 -8.93 12.89 18.01
N SER A 98 -7.83 13.18 18.72
CA SER A 98 -7.38 12.42 19.91
C SER A 98 -8.47 12.13 20.94
N SER A 99 -9.30 13.12 21.28
CA SER A 99 -10.37 12.96 22.27
C SER A 99 -11.46 12.00 21.79
N GLU A 100 -11.79 12.04 20.51
CA GLU A 100 -12.80 11.18 19.91
C GLU A 100 -12.26 9.75 19.74
N ILE A 101 -11.01 9.61 19.30
CA ILE A 101 -10.30 8.33 19.23
C ILE A 101 -10.23 7.67 20.61
N ILE A 102 -9.81 8.39 21.66
CA ILE A 102 -9.75 7.87 23.03
C ILE A 102 -11.15 7.45 23.51
N ARG A 103 -12.18 8.24 23.21
CA ARG A 103 -13.56 7.91 23.57
C ARG A 103 -14.02 6.62 22.90
N GLN A 104 -13.79 6.47 21.60
CA GLN A 104 -14.15 5.27 20.82
C GLN A 104 -13.39 4.03 21.32
N ILE A 105 -12.09 4.17 21.62
CA ILE A 105 -11.27 3.11 22.20
C ILE A 105 -11.86 2.65 23.53
N ASN A 106 -12.10 3.58 24.47
CA ASN A 106 -12.60 3.24 25.79
C ASN A 106 -14.01 2.62 25.76
N GLU A 107 -14.88 3.11 24.87
CA GLU A 107 -16.21 2.54 24.66
C GLU A 107 -16.11 1.09 24.14
N SER A 108 -15.22 0.85 23.18
CA SER A 108 -15.00 -0.49 22.60
C SER A 108 -14.40 -1.46 23.61
N ILE A 109 -13.40 -1.02 24.38
CA ILE A 109 -12.80 -1.82 25.47
C ILE A 109 -13.86 -2.18 26.50
N ARG A 110 -14.68 -1.22 26.94
CA ARG A 110 -15.73 -1.47 27.93
C ARG A 110 -16.71 -2.55 27.44
N VAL A 111 -17.17 -2.45 26.18
CA VAL A 111 -18.08 -3.45 25.60
C VAL A 111 -17.47 -4.85 25.64
N VAL A 112 -16.21 -5.00 25.25
CA VAL A 112 -15.53 -6.30 25.24
C VAL A 112 -15.30 -6.83 26.66
N THR A 113 -14.80 -6.00 27.58
CA THR A 113 -14.51 -6.40 28.96
C THR A 113 -15.78 -6.74 29.74
N ASP A 114 -16.89 -6.03 29.51
CA ASP A 114 -18.19 -6.33 30.12
C ASP A 114 -18.76 -7.66 29.59
N GLN A 115 -18.56 -7.95 28.30
CA GLN A 115 -19.04 -9.17 27.66
C GLN A 115 -18.17 -10.40 28.00
N TYR A 116 -16.86 -10.21 28.17
CA TYR A 116 -15.86 -11.27 28.39
C TYR A 116 -14.95 -10.96 29.58
N PRO A 117 -15.49 -10.89 30.81
CA PRO A 117 -14.74 -10.45 31.98
C PRO A 117 -13.58 -11.40 32.29
N GLY A 118 -12.37 -10.82 32.44
CA GLY A 118 -11.15 -11.56 32.79
C GLY A 118 -10.53 -12.40 31.68
N LYS A 119 -11.09 -12.40 30.46
CA LYS A 119 -10.55 -13.18 29.33
C LYS A 119 -9.68 -12.37 28.36
N VAL A 120 -9.76 -11.04 28.41
CA VAL A 120 -8.97 -10.17 27.52
C VAL A 120 -7.51 -10.19 27.93
N ALA A 121 -6.69 -10.89 27.15
CA ALA A 121 -5.26 -11.04 27.39
C ALA A 121 -4.45 -9.82 26.92
N ALA A 122 -4.89 -9.14 25.85
CA ALA A 122 -4.26 -7.91 25.37
C ALA A 122 -5.23 -7.08 24.51
N THR A 123 -4.99 -5.77 24.47
CA THR A 123 -5.78 -4.80 23.70
C THR A 123 -4.90 -3.99 22.74
N GLY A 124 -5.19 -4.11 21.45
CA GLY A 124 -4.52 -3.40 20.37
C GLY A 124 -5.21 -2.08 20.08
N LEU A 125 -4.47 -0.96 20.16
CA LEU A 125 -5.07 0.38 20.03
C LEU A 125 -5.06 0.90 18.59
N LEU A 126 -4.02 0.58 17.83
CA LEU A 126 -3.80 1.07 16.46
C LEU A 126 -3.35 -0.10 15.59
N ARG A 127 -3.82 -0.13 14.33
CA ARG A 127 -3.42 -1.12 13.33
C ARG A 127 -2.79 -0.42 12.13
N PHE A 128 -1.53 -0.76 11.85
CA PHE A 128 -0.72 -0.16 10.79
C PHE A 128 -0.66 1.38 10.86
N PRO A 129 -0.37 2.00 12.02
CA PRO A 129 -0.25 3.45 12.10
C PRO A 129 0.99 3.96 11.33
N ASN A 130 1.04 5.26 11.04
CA ASN A 130 2.23 5.90 10.47
C ASN A 130 3.39 6.01 11.48
N GLU A 131 3.93 4.86 11.89
CA GLU A 131 4.91 4.76 12.97
C GLU A 131 6.31 5.27 12.60
N ALA A 132 6.60 5.37 11.30
CA ALA A 132 7.83 5.99 10.80
C ALA A 132 7.85 7.51 11.00
N HIS A 133 6.71 8.14 11.29
CA HIS A 133 6.64 9.57 11.52
C HIS A 133 7.35 9.97 12.84
N PRO A 134 8.22 10.99 12.86
CA PRO A 134 9.03 11.33 14.04
C PRO A 134 8.22 11.68 15.31
N GLN A 135 6.97 12.11 15.15
CA GLN A 135 6.08 12.45 16.27
C GLN A 135 5.15 11.30 16.68
N PHE A 136 5.19 10.15 16.00
CA PHE A 136 4.32 9.03 16.31
C PHE A 136 4.47 8.58 17.76
N THR A 137 5.71 8.33 18.21
CA THR A 137 5.99 7.84 19.57
C THR A 137 5.38 8.75 20.63
N SER A 138 5.57 10.08 20.54
CA SER A 138 5.08 11.00 21.57
C SER A 138 3.56 11.15 21.59
N ILE A 139 2.90 11.01 20.45
CA ILE A 139 1.43 11.12 20.33
C ILE A 139 0.77 9.79 20.71
N ALA A 140 1.31 8.67 20.24
CA ALA A 140 0.84 7.34 20.58
C ALA A 140 0.93 7.09 22.10
N SER A 141 2.03 7.54 22.75
CA SER A 141 2.19 7.43 24.20
C SER A 141 1.12 8.18 25.00
N GLN A 142 0.62 9.31 24.49
CA GLN A 142 -0.47 10.05 25.14
C GLN A 142 -1.77 9.27 25.10
N ILE A 143 -2.09 8.63 23.98
CA ILE A 143 -3.27 7.76 23.85
C ILE A 143 -3.14 6.56 24.78
N ALA A 144 -2.01 5.84 24.72
CA ALA A 144 -1.80 4.67 25.56
C ALA A 144 -1.93 5.02 27.05
N SER A 145 -1.37 6.15 27.48
CA SER A 145 -1.47 6.63 28.87
C SER A 145 -2.91 6.97 29.28
N ALA A 146 -3.71 7.55 28.37
CA ALA A 146 -5.11 7.86 28.65
C ALA A 146 -5.97 6.59 28.73
N VAL A 147 -5.74 5.63 27.84
CA VAL A 147 -6.48 4.36 27.77
C VAL A 147 -6.12 3.43 28.93
N ARG A 148 -4.86 3.44 29.38
CA ARG A 148 -4.39 2.65 30.53
C ARG A 148 -5.17 2.94 31.83
N GLN A 149 -5.78 4.12 31.95
CA GLN A 149 -6.62 4.44 33.11
C GLN A 149 -7.94 3.67 33.15
N GLN A 150 -8.33 3.02 32.05
CA GLN A 150 -9.61 2.31 31.88
C GLN A 150 -9.44 0.80 31.77
N THR A 151 -8.23 0.30 31.55
CA THR A 151 -7.96 -1.13 31.41
C THR A 151 -6.61 -1.51 32.01
N ASP A 152 -6.61 -2.63 32.73
CA ASP A 152 -5.40 -3.27 33.24
C ASP A 152 -4.77 -4.21 32.20
N SER A 153 -5.43 -4.45 31.06
CA SER A 153 -4.91 -5.30 30.00
C SER A 153 -3.66 -4.70 29.35
N PRO A 154 -2.67 -5.53 28.94
CA PRO A 154 -1.57 -5.10 28.09
C PRO A 154 -2.06 -4.34 26.85
N LEU A 155 -1.36 -3.26 26.50
CA LEU A 155 -1.65 -2.42 25.35
C LEU A 155 -0.63 -2.65 24.25
N PHE A 156 -1.09 -2.88 23.02
CA PHE A 156 -0.22 -3.05 21.86
C PHE A 156 -0.70 -2.25 20.65
N TYR A 157 0.12 -2.23 19.60
CA TYR A 157 -0.28 -1.82 18.27
C TYR A 157 0.26 -2.81 17.24
N GLN A 158 -0.38 -2.91 16.07
CA GLN A 158 0.09 -3.76 14.98
C GLN A 158 0.90 -2.93 13.98
N SER A 159 2.12 -3.37 13.69
CA SER A 159 3.07 -2.70 12.80
C SER A 159 3.04 -3.32 11.39
N ALA A 160 3.14 -2.46 10.38
CA ALA A 160 3.37 -2.86 8.99
C ALA A 160 4.85 -2.80 8.60
N LEU A 161 5.71 -2.23 9.47
CA LEU A 161 7.14 -2.16 9.23
C LEU A 161 7.84 -3.46 9.62
N GLN A 162 8.83 -3.86 8.83
CA GLN A 162 9.63 -5.05 9.12
C GLN A 162 10.66 -4.83 10.23
N ARG A 163 11.00 -3.57 10.52
CA ARG A 163 11.98 -3.19 11.54
C ARG A 163 11.34 -2.17 12.47
N GLY A 164 10.84 -2.65 13.59
CA GLY A 164 10.30 -1.80 14.64
C GLY A 164 11.40 -1.12 15.46
N SER A 165 11.12 0.12 15.85
CA SER A 165 11.79 0.72 17.02
C SER A 165 11.18 0.16 18.31
N ALA A 166 11.75 0.48 19.47
CA ALA A 166 11.12 0.11 20.74
C ALA A 166 9.69 0.66 20.80
N ALA A 167 8.77 -0.12 21.40
CA ALA A 167 7.38 0.31 21.58
C ALA A 167 7.32 1.68 22.27
N PRO A 168 6.44 2.60 21.83
CA PRO A 168 6.26 3.88 22.50
C PRO A 168 5.90 3.70 23.99
N GLU A 169 6.29 4.66 24.84
CA GLU A 169 5.95 4.62 26.26
C GLU A 169 4.43 4.45 26.43
N GLY A 170 4.02 3.59 27.36
CA GLY A 170 2.61 3.26 27.58
C GLY A 170 2.10 2.06 26.78
N PHE A 171 2.73 1.68 25.67
CA PHE A 171 2.53 0.37 25.03
C PHE A 171 3.47 -0.66 25.64
N ASP A 172 2.98 -1.88 25.81
CA ASP A 172 3.76 -3.00 26.36
C ASP A 172 4.55 -3.73 25.26
N PHE A 173 3.95 -3.87 24.08
CA PHE A 173 4.56 -4.51 22.92
C PHE A 173 3.91 -4.03 21.61
N PHE A 174 4.40 -4.53 20.49
CA PHE A 174 3.75 -4.40 19.19
C PHE A 174 3.80 -5.73 18.46
N ILE A 175 2.88 -5.91 17.51
CA ILE A 175 2.80 -7.11 16.69
C ILE A 175 3.36 -6.78 15.32
N GLN A 176 4.44 -7.46 14.93
CA GLN A 176 5.04 -7.31 13.61
C GLN A 176 4.27 -8.13 12.57
N THR A 177 4.05 -7.59 11.38
CA THR A 177 3.46 -8.37 10.28
C THR A 177 4.56 -9.10 9.49
N TYR A 178 4.33 -10.38 9.22
CA TYR A 178 5.26 -11.27 8.52
C TYR A 178 4.65 -11.68 7.19
N SER A 179 5.22 -11.18 6.10
CA SER A 179 4.61 -11.27 4.75
C SER A 179 5.59 -11.73 3.66
N SER A 180 6.88 -11.87 3.95
CA SER A 180 7.89 -12.36 3.00
C SER A 180 8.86 -13.37 3.62
N LEU A 181 9.40 -14.27 2.78
CA LEU A 181 10.46 -15.23 3.17
C LEU A 181 11.78 -14.55 3.54
N ASP A 182 12.01 -13.33 3.05
CA ASP A 182 13.21 -12.56 3.39
C ASP A 182 13.10 -11.90 4.78
N ASP A 183 11.90 -11.88 5.36
CA ASP A 183 11.66 -11.32 6.68
C ASP A 183 12.20 -12.28 7.74
N SER A 184 12.78 -11.73 8.81
CA SER A 184 13.06 -12.48 10.04
C SER A 184 12.25 -11.87 11.18
N PRO A 185 11.50 -12.68 11.94
CA PRO A 185 10.76 -12.23 13.10
C PRO A 185 11.77 -11.82 14.17
N ILE A 186 11.76 -10.55 14.54
CA ILE A 186 12.65 -10.02 15.60
C ILE A 186 11.91 -9.99 16.94
N HIS A 187 10.58 -10.17 16.93
CA HIS A 187 9.71 -9.94 18.07
C HIS A 187 8.92 -11.19 18.44
N SER A 188 8.60 -11.29 19.74
CA SER A 188 7.81 -12.36 20.32
C SER A 188 6.36 -12.39 19.85
N ALA A 189 5.82 -11.34 19.21
CA ALA A 189 4.46 -11.34 18.70
C ALA A 189 4.45 -11.01 17.20
N VAL A 190 3.94 -11.94 16.40
CA VAL A 190 3.97 -11.85 14.94
C VAL A 190 2.59 -12.15 14.36
N TYR A 191 2.14 -11.32 13.43
CA TYR A 191 0.96 -11.57 12.61
C TYR A 191 1.40 -12.18 11.29
N PHE A 192 1.01 -13.43 11.03
CA PHE A 192 1.29 -14.12 9.79
C PHE A 192 0.33 -13.66 8.70
N GLU A 193 0.86 -13.09 7.63
CA GLU A 193 0.10 -12.74 6.43
C GLU A 193 0.47 -13.70 5.30
N PRO A 194 -0.41 -14.69 4.99
CA PRO A 194 -0.08 -15.73 4.03
C PRO A 194 0.02 -15.17 2.60
N ASP A 195 1.06 -15.59 1.87
CA ASP A 195 1.14 -15.34 0.43
C ASP A 195 -0.03 -16.02 -0.31
N ALA A 196 -0.46 -15.43 -1.43
CA ALA A 196 -1.50 -16.00 -2.29
C ALA A 196 -1.16 -17.41 -2.82
N ARG A 197 0.14 -17.77 -2.85
CA ARG A 197 0.62 -19.09 -3.24
C ARG A 197 0.81 -19.97 -2.01
N LYS A 198 -0.05 -20.99 -1.91
CA LYS A 198 -0.03 -22.00 -0.84
C LYS A 198 1.37 -22.56 -0.50
N PRO A 199 2.24 -22.95 -1.45
CA PRO A 199 3.57 -23.46 -1.11
C PRO A 199 4.47 -22.43 -0.42
N GLN A 200 4.43 -21.17 -0.87
CA GLN A 200 5.23 -20.09 -0.29
C GLN A 200 4.73 -19.73 1.11
N ALA A 201 3.41 -19.64 1.31
CA ALA A 201 2.83 -19.43 2.64
C ALA A 201 3.24 -20.52 3.64
N ILE A 202 3.28 -21.79 3.21
CA ILE A 202 3.74 -22.91 4.05
C ILE A 202 5.23 -22.76 4.41
N GLN A 203 6.09 -22.42 3.45
CA GLN A 203 7.52 -22.21 3.70
C GLN A 203 7.76 -21.02 4.64
N MET A 204 6.99 -19.94 4.48
CA MET A 204 7.02 -18.79 5.38
C MET A 204 6.65 -19.19 6.81
N LEU A 205 5.59 -19.99 6.97
CA LEU A 205 5.16 -20.46 8.27
C LEU A 205 6.19 -21.40 8.92
N GLU A 206 6.79 -22.31 8.14
CA GLU A 206 7.86 -23.19 8.62
C GLU A 206 9.06 -22.38 9.13
N LYS A 207 9.49 -21.37 8.35
CA LYS A 207 10.57 -20.46 8.76
C LYS A 207 10.19 -19.74 10.06
N LEU A 208 8.98 -19.17 10.12
CA LEU A 208 8.47 -18.50 11.30
C LEU A 208 8.44 -19.41 12.54
N PHE A 209 8.03 -20.68 12.40
CA PHE A 209 8.07 -21.66 13.50
C PHE A 209 9.51 -21.94 13.93
N SER A 210 10.43 -22.12 12.99
CA SER A 210 11.85 -22.41 13.28
C SER A 210 12.61 -21.26 13.94
N GLU A 211 12.21 -20.02 13.68
CA GLU A 211 12.82 -18.82 14.28
C GLU A 211 12.15 -18.48 15.62
N SER A 212 10.82 -18.60 15.73
CA SER A 212 10.08 -18.31 16.97
C SER A 212 10.34 -19.30 18.09
N ILE A 213 10.59 -20.58 17.79
CA ILE A 213 10.91 -21.61 18.80
C ILE A 213 12.24 -21.34 19.53
N GLN A 214 13.12 -20.50 18.96
CA GLN A 214 14.37 -20.09 19.59
C GLN A 214 14.17 -18.94 20.59
N MET A 215 12.96 -18.35 20.63
CA MET A 215 12.60 -17.33 21.59
C MET A 215 12.06 -17.98 22.86
N ASP A 216 12.30 -17.36 24.02
CA ASP A 216 11.77 -17.86 25.29
C ASP A 216 10.23 -17.88 25.29
N GLU A 217 9.62 -16.89 24.63
CA GLU A 217 8.17 -16.70 24.52
C GLU A 217 7.83 -16.18 23.11
N SER A 218 6.83 -16.79 22.46
CA SER A 218 6.35 -16.35 21.15
C SER A 218 4.84 -16.53 20.98
N VAL A 219 4.21 -15.62 20.23
CA VAL A 219 2.80 -15.62 19.85
C VAL A 219 2.72 -15.41 18.34
N ILE A 220 2.22 -16.40 17.62
CA ILE A 220 1.95 -16.29 16.19
C ILE A 220 0.46 -16.16 15.96
N ILE A 221 0.03 -15.06 15.36
CA ILE A 221 -1.36 -14.83 14.96
C ILE A 221 -1.55 -15.31 13.53
N ILE A 222 -2.45 -16.27 13.30
CA ILE A 222 -2.72 -16.89 12.00
C ILE A 222 -4.16 -16.58 11.57
N PRO A 223 -4.40 -16.15 10.31
CA PRO A 223 -5.75 -15.97 9.78
C PRO A 223 -6.56 -17.27 9.82
N ALA A 224 -7.76 -17.21 10.39
CA ALA A 224 -8.60 -18.39 10.60
C ALA A 224 -9.06 -19.03 9.28
N ASP A 225 -9.28 -18.25 8.23
CA ASP A 225 -9.60 -18.72 6.88
C ASP A 225 -8.45 -19.56 6.31
N TRP A 226 -7.23 -19.03 6.36
CA TRP A 226 -6.05 -19.76 5.92
C TRP A 226 -5.81 -21.03 6.75
N PHE A 227 -5.98 -20.94 8.08
CA PHE A 227 -5.85 -22.07 8.98
C PHE A 227 -6.81 -23.22 8.60
N VAL A 228 -8.06 -22.90 8.26
CA VAL A 228 -9.03 -23.91 7.85
C VAL A 228 -8.65 -24.59 6.56
N GLU A 229 -8.38 -23.80 5.52
CA GLU A 229 -8.09 -24.30 4.17
C GLU A 229 -6.81 -25.14 4.09
N ASN A 230 -5.91 -25.00 5.07
CA ASN A 230 -4.58 -25.59 5.01
C ASN A 230 -4.28 -26.58 6.14
N ILE A 231 -4.86 -26.38 7.33
CA ILE A 231 -4.52 -27.15 8.53
C ILE A 231 -5.65 -28.11 8.89
N VAL A 232 -6.89 -27.62 9.00
CA VAL A 232 -8.03 -28.47 9.42
C VAL A 232 -8.31 -29.58 8.41
N GLU A 233 -8.12 -29.30 7.12
CA GLU A 233 -8.31 -30.29 6.06
C GLU A 233 -7.17 -31.33 5.95
N ASN A 234 -6.05 -31.15 6.66
CA ASN A 234 -4.87 -32.02 6.55
C ASN A 234 -4.29 -32.42 7.92
N GLN A 235 -4.49 -33.70 8.29
CA GLN A 235 -4.08 -34.28 9.58
C GLN A 235 -2.57 -34.19 9.89
N ASP A 236 -1.72 -34.08 8.86
CA ASP A 236 -0.27 -33.94 9.10
C ASP A 236 0.04 -32.59 9.76
N PHE A 237 -0.68 -31.54 9.39
CA PHE A 237 -0.47 -30.20 9.93
C PHE A 237 -0.99 -30.03 11.36
N THR A 238 -2.05 -30.75 11.75
CA THR A 238 -2.54 -30.70 13.13
C THR A 238 -1.47 -31.20 14.10
N THR A 239 -0.71 -32.23 13.70
CA THR A 239 0.41 -32.76 14.48
C THR A 239 1.56 -31.75 14.57
N ILE A 240 1.90 -31.09 13.45
CA ILE A 240 2.96 -30.07 13.41
C ILE A 240 2.66 -28.91 14.36
N PHE A 241 1.41 -28.45 14.40
CA PHE A 241 0.99 -27.35 15.27
C PHE A 241 1.03 -27.74 16.75
N ALA A 242 0.52 -28.93 17.10
CA ALA A 242 0.56 -29.43 18.47
C ALA A 242 2.01 -29.56 18.97
N GLU A 243 2.90 -30.12 18.15
CA GLU A 243 4.30 -30.30 18.49
C GLU A 243 5.05 -28.96 18.61
N TYR A 244 4.70 -27.97 17.79
CA TYR A 244 5.23 -26.61 17.93
C TYR A 244 4.84 -25.95 19.26
N LEU A 245 3.59 -26.13 19.69
CA LEU A 245 3.10 -25.64 20.99
C LEU A 245 3.83 -26.34 22.15
N ASP A 246 4.23 -27.60 21.98
CA ASP A 246 5.06 -28.35 22.93
C ASP A 246 6.57 -27.99 22.85
N GLY A 247 6.96 -27.08 21.95
CA GLY A 247 8.36 -26.64 21.79
C GLY A 247 9.22 -27.55 20.90
N ASN A 248 8.60 -28.43 20.11
CA ASN A 248 9.25 -29.28 19.14
C ASN A 248 9.06 -28.76 17.70
N LEU A 249 10.05 -28.96 16.84
CA LEU A 249 9.95 -28.60 15.42
C LEU A 249 9.82 -29.85 14.55
N ILE A 250 8.72 -29.96 13.83
CA ILE A 250 8.52 -30.96 12.77
C ILE A 250 8.60 -30.25 11.42
N PRO A 251 9.39 -30.76 10.46
CA PRO A 251 9.49 -30.17 9.13
C PRO A 251 8.14 -30.24 8.41
N PHE A 252 7.79 -29.18 7.70
CA PHE A 252 6.52 -29.12 6.99
C PHE A 252 6.56 -30.01 5.74
N PRO A 253 5.45 -30.69 5.37
CA PRO A 253 5.35 -31.37 4.09
C PRO A 253 5.20 -30.30 2.99
N ILE A 254 6.33 -29.77 2.50
CA ILE A 254 6.33 -28.77 1.44
C ILE A 254 5.76 -29.43 0.17
N PRO A 255 4.60 -28.98 -0.35
CA PRO A 255 4.05 -29.56 -1.56
C PRO A 255 5.01 -29.33 -2.73
N TYR A 256 5.09 -30.32 -3.63
CA TYR A 256 5.87 -30.22 -4.87
C TYR A 256 5.42 -28.98 -5.65
N ASP A 257 6.35 -28.05 -5.92
CA ASP A 257 6.10 -26.93 -6.82
C ASP A 257 5.96 -27.48 -8.25
N PRO A 258 4.75 -27.55 -8.84
CA PRO A 258 4.67 -27.77 -10.27
C PRO A 258 5.41 -26.62 -10.95
N GLU A 259 6.20 -26.90 -11.99
CA GLU A 259 6.84 -25.86 -12.79
C GLU A 259 5.77 -24.86 -13.25
N VAL A 260 5.70 -23.71 -12.57
CA VAL A 260 4.72 -22.68 -12.90
C VAL A 260 5.08 -22.20 -14.30
N PRO A 261 4.17 -22.29 -15.28
CA PRO A 261 4.45 -21.78 -16.61
C PRO A 261 4.89 -20.31 -16.48
N PRO A 262 5.90 -19.88 -17.24
CA PRO A 262 6.45 -18.54 -17.09
C PRO A 262 5.32 -17.52 -17.16
N ALA A 263 5.17 -16.72 -16.10
CA ALA A 263 4.14 -15.70 -16.03
C ALA A 263 4.24 -14.77 -17.24
N MET A 264 3.10 -14.30 -17.73
CA MET A 264 3.04 -13.37 -18.85
C MET A 264 3.87 -12.13 -18.52
N ASN A 265 4.91 -11.87 -19.32
CA ASN A 265 5.80 -10.73 -19.08
C ASN A 265 5.12 -9.43 -19.55
N TRP A 266 4.39 -8.78 -18.64
CA TRP A 266 3.65 -7.54 -18.91
C TRP A 266 4.53 -6.44 -19.48
N ASN A 267 5.81 -6.37 -19.10
CA ASN A 267 6.75 -5.38 -19.63
C ASN A 267 6.95 -5.53 -21.14
N VAL A 268 7.06 -6.77 -21.61
CA VAL A 268 7.17 -7.08 -23.05
C VAL A 268 5.89 -6.65 -23.77
N ILE A 269 4.72 -6.92 -23.19
CA ILE A 269 3.43 -6.52 -23.76
C ILE A 269 3.32 -4.99 -23.84
N PHE A 270 3.64 -4.27 -22.76
CA PHE A 270 3.63 -2.81 -22.75
C PHE A 270 4.60 -2.22 -23.78
N LEU A 271 5.79 -2.80 -23.91
CA LEU A 271 6.76 -2.40 -24.93
C LEU A 271 6.20 -2.59 -26.35
N PHE A 272 5.59 -3.74 -26.64
CA PHE A 272 4.95 -3.98 -27.94
C PHE A 272 3.77 -3.06 -28.19
N LEU A 273 2.98 -2.72 -27.16
CA LEU A 273 1.88 -1.77 -27.28
C LEU A 273 2.39 -0.37 -27.63
N ILE A 274 3.41 0.12 -26.92
CA ILE A 274 3.99 1.45 -27.18
C ILE A 274 4.64 1.48 -28.57
N LEU A 275 5.57 0.58 -28.85
CA LEU A 275 6.28 0.54 -30.13
C LEU A 275 5.32 0.26 -31.29
N GLY A 276 4.40 -0.67 -31.12
CA GLY A 276 3.36 -0.99 -32.09
C GLY A 276 2.49 0.23 -32.40
N SER A 277 2.08 0.99 -31.38
CA SER A 277 1.30 2.20 -31.58
C SER A 277 2.08 3.28 -32.37
N VAL A 278 3.37 3.47 -32.07
CA VAL A 278 4.22 4.44 -32.79
C VAL A 278 4.45 3.99 -34.23
N LEU A 279 4.72 2.71 -34.47
CA LEU A 279 4.90 2.14 -35.81
C LEU A 279 3.63 2.25 -36.66
N LEU A 280 2.46 1.95 -36.08
CA LEU A 280 1.17 2.13 -36.74
C LEU A 280 0.94 3.60 -37.08
N HIS A 281 1.25 4.51 -36.15
CA HIS A 281 1.15 5.94 -36.39
C HIS A 281 2.04 6.39 -37.57
N MET A 282 3.31 5.95 -37.60
CA MET A 282 4.22 6.21 -38.71
C MET A 282 3.73 5.64 -40.04
N ARG A 283 3.13 4.44 -40.03
CA ARG A 283 2.66 3.75 -41.23
C ARG A 283 1.44 4.42 -41.86
N TYR A 284 0.51 4.90 -41.05
CA TYR A 284 -0.79 5.42 -41.50
C TYR A 284 -0.85 6.95 -41.58
N GLN A 285 0.10 7.69 -40.99
CA GLN A 285 0.18 9.15 -41.07
C GLN A 285 1.52 9.60 -41.68
N PRO A 286 1.65 9.71 -43.02
CA PRO A 286 2.90 10.15 -43.66
C PRO A 286 3.38 11.54 -43.22
N VAL A 287 2.44 12.42 -42.82
CA VAL A 287 2.78 13.74 -42.27
C VAL A 287 3.58 13.61 -40.98
N TYR A 288 3.31 12.59 -40.17
CA TYR A 288 3.99 12.35 -38.91
C TYR A 288 5.48 12.04 -39.13
N THR A 289 5.80 11.16 -40.07
CA THR A 289 7.19 10.76 -40.36
C THR A 289 8.03 11.91 -40.94
N GLN A 290 7.40 12.87 -41.62
CA GLN A 290 8.06 14.07 -42.13
C GLN A 290 8.22 15.15 -41.05
N ALA A 291 7.24 15.29 -40.16
CA ALA A 291 7.22 16.33 -39.13
C ALA A 291 8.11 16.02 -37.93
N LEU A 292 8.23 14.75 -37.53
CA LEU A 292 9.05 14.33 -36.37
C LEU A 292 10.52 14.81 -36.46
N PRO A 293 11.29 14.52 -37.53
CA PRO A 293 12.66 15.02 -37.63
C PRO A 293 12.72 16.55 -37.79
N ARG A 294 11.70 17.18 -38.39
CA ARG A 294 11.64 18.64 -38.46
C ARG A 294 11.49 19.24 -37.07
N TYR A 295 10.68 18.66 -36.20
CA TYR A 295 10.54 19.13 -34.82
C TYR A 295 11.87 19.04 -34.07
N PHE A 296 12.52 17.87 -34.05
CA PHE A 296 13.72 17.65 -33.23
C PHE A 296 15.02 18.24 -33.81
N PHE A 297 15.16 18.33 -35.13
CA PHE A 297 16.40 18.80 -35.77
C PHE A 297 16.27 20.16 -36.44
N ASN A 298 15.06 20.62 -36.79
CA ASN A 298 14.82 21.87 -37.53
C ASN A 298 13.61 22.64 -36.97
N HIS A 299 13.57 22.83 -35.65
CA HIS A 299 12.39 23.31 -34.91
C HIS A 299 11.75 24.58 -35.49
N SER A 300 12.56 25.55 -35.95
CA SER A 300 12.06 26.79 -36.55
C SER A 300 11.20 26.56 -37.79
N PHE A 301 11.59 25.62 -38.66
CA PHE A 301 10.80 25.26 -39.85
C PHE A 301 9.51 24.55 -39.45
N PHE A 302 9.57 23.65 -38.47
CA PHE A 302 8.38 22.99 -37.96
C PHE A 302 7.36 24.02 -37.42
N LEU A 303 7.82 25.00 -36.63
CA LEU A 303 6.96 26.07 -36.11
C LEU A 303 6.27 26.85 -37.22
N ILE A 304 7.03 27.27 -38.24
CA ILE A 304 6.47 27.99 -39.40
C ILE A 304 5.43 27.11 -40.10
N ASP A 305 5.72 25.82 -40.34
CA ASP A 305 4.79 24.91 -40.99
C ASP A 305 3.47 24.73 -40.23
N VAL A 306 3.52 24.72 -38.89
CA VAL A 306 2.32 24.66 -38.05
C VAL A 306 1.56 26.00 -38.08
N MET A 307 2.27 27.11 -37.89
CA MET A 307 1.67 28.45 -37.79
C MET A 307 1.08 28.94 -39.12
N GLU A 308 1.68 28.58 -40.24
CA GLU A 308 1.12 28.82 -41.58
C GLU A 308 0.06 27.80 -41.99
N HIS A 309 -0.31 26.88 -41.09
CA HIS A 309 -1.33 25.86 -41.33
C HIS A 309 -1.00 24.97 -42.55
N ARG A 310 0.28 24.65 -42.74
CA ARG A 310 0.74 23.63 -43.71
C ARG A 310 0.53 22.23 -43.15
N ILE A 311 0.61 22.08 -41.82
CA ILE A 311 0.18 20.87 -41.08
C ILE A 311 -1.27 21.06 -40.63
N ARG A 312 -2.22 20.66 -41.49
CA ARG A 312 -3.66 20.87 -41.28
C ARG A 312 -4.32 19.79 -40.44
N ASN A 313 -3.78 18.58 -40.48
CA ASN A 313 -4.41 17.43 -39.87
C ASN A 313 -4.31 17.49 -38.33
N VAL A 314 -5.45 17.39 -37.66
CA VAL A 314 -5.54 17.28 -36.20
C VAL A 314 -5.18 15.87 -35.72
N PHE A 315 -5.38 14.86 -36.57
CA PHE A 315 -5.33 13.46 -36.18
C PHE A 315 -3.99 13.04 -35.57
N PRO A 316 -2.81 13.42 -36.11
CA PRO A 316 -1.53 13.06 -35.50
C PRO A 316 -1.40 13.56 -34.06
N GLY A 317 -1.83 14.80 -33.80
CA GLY A 317 -1.83 15.38 -32.46
C GLY A 317 -2.74 14.62 -31.49
N ILE A 318 -3.96 14.27 -31.91
CA ILE A 318 -4.90 13.49 -31.08
C ILE A 318 -4.32 12.12 -30.74
N VAL A 319 -3.71 11.44 -31.73
CA VAL A 319 -3.09 10.12 -31.51
C VAL A 319 -1.96 10.22 -30.49
N ILE A 320 -1.09 11.23 -30.58
CA ILE A 320 0.00 11.42 -29.61
C ILE A 320 -0.55 11.68 -28.20
N LEU A 321 -1.61 12.48 -28.07
CA LEU A 321 -2.26 12.75 -26.78
C LEU A 321 -2.81 11.46 -26.13
N VAL A 322 -3.53 10.65 -26.91
CA VAL A 322 -4.04 9.34 -26.45
C VAL A 322 -2.89 8.40 -26.09
N GLN A 323 -1.85 8.32 -26.93
CA GLN A 323 -0.66 7.51 -26.63
C GLN A 323 0.03 7.97 -25.34
N HIS A 324 0.17 9.28 -25.13
CA HIS A 324 0.75 9.84 -23.90
C HIS A 324 -0.09 9.48 -22.68
N ALA A 325 -1.42 9.55 -22.77
CA ALA A 325 -2.33 9.15 -21.69
C ALA A 325 -2.22 7.66 -21.34
N ILE A 326 -2.21 6.77 -22.35
CA ILE A 326 -2.00 5.33 -22.13
C ILE A 326 -0.68 5.09 -21.41
N ILE A 327 0.38 5.76 -21.87
CA ILE A 327 1.70 5.61 -21.28
C ILE A 327 1.74 6.15 -19.87
N THR A 328 1.11 7.28 -19.56
CA THR A 328 1.05 7.74 -18.17
C THR A 328 0.38 6.71 -17.28
N GLY A 329 -0.68 6.04 -17.75
CA GLY A 329 -1.28 4.90 -17.06
C GLY A 329 -0.27 3.76 -16.81
N ILE A 330 0.49 3.37 -17.83
CA ILE A 330 1.54 2.33 -17.71
C ILE A 330 2.63 2.77 -16.72
N ILE A 331 3.08 4.03 -16.78
CA ILE A 331 4.10 4.56 -15.87
C ILE A 331 3.62 4.52 -14.42
N LEU A 332 2.37 4.93 -14.16
CA LEU A 332 1.80 4.87 -12.82
C LEU A 332 1.66 3.44 -12.32
N TYR A 333 1.23 2.52 -13.18
CA TYR A 333 1.23 1.09 -12.88
C TYR A 333 2.63 0.61 -12.46
N LEU A 334 3.65 0.84 -13.29
CA LEU A 334 5.01 0.32 -13.04
C LEU A 334 5.69 0.98 -11.84
N THR A 335 5.45 2.28 -11.66
CA THR A 335 5.94 3.01 -10.48
C THR A 335 5.28 2.48 -9.22
N ALA A 336 3.97 2.25 -9.23
CA ALA A 336 3.28 1.71 -8.06
C ALA A 336 3.72 0.28 -7.75
N ASP A 337 3.85 -0.58 -8.76
CA ASP A 337 4.32 -1.96 -8.63
C ASP A 337 5.74 -2.02 -8.04
N SER A 338 6.58 -1.03 -8.34
CA SER A 338 7.93 -0.99 -7.79
C SER A 338 8.06 -0.36 -6.41
N LEU A 339 7.22 0.62 -6.09
CA LEU A 339 7.39 1.46 -4.90
C LEU A 339 6.46 1.09 -3.76
N PHE A 340 5.42 0.29 -4.00
CA PHE A 340 4.38 0.02 -3.02
C PHE A 340 4.11 -1.47 -2.92
N ASN A 341 4.11 -1.99 -1.68
CA ASN A 341 3.61 -3.33 -1.39
C ASN A 341 2.10 -3.30 -1.08
N SER A 342 1.54 -4.44 -0.69
CA SER A 342 0.13 -4.59 -0.33
C SER A 342 -0.29 -3.60 0.76
N HIS A 343 0.47 -3.47 1.85
CA HIS A 343 0.19 -2.52 2.92
C HIS A 343 0.26 -1.07 2.47
N SER A 344 1.24 -0.70 1.65
CA SER A 344 1.34 0.63 1.07
C SER A 344 0.10 0.99 0.25
N LEU A 345 -0.36 0.09 -0.61
CA LEU A 345 -1.54 0.31 -1.46
C LEU A 345 -2.84 0.33 -0.64
N ASN A 346 -2.95 -0.52 0.37
CA ASN A 346 -4.09 -0.53 1.30
C ASN A 346 -4.16 0.78 2.10
N ALA A 347 -3.01 1.29 2.54
CA ALA A 347 -2.92 2.59 3.21
C ALA A 347 -3.38 3.73 2.29
N LEU A 348 -2.92 3.76 1.03
CA LEU A 348 -3.39 4.74 0.06
C LEU A 348 -4.88 4.58 -0.28
N THR A 349 -5.38 3.36 -0.34
CA THR A 349 -6.80 3.06 -0.59
C THR A 349 -7.69 3.55 0.55
N HIS A 350 -7.22 3.41 1.79
CA HIS A 350 -7.91 3.92 2.97
C HIS A 350 -8.11 5.45 2.89
N HIS A 351 -7.06 6.18 2.52
CA HIS A 351 -7.07 7.66 2.49
C HIS A 351 -7.61 8.25 1.18
N PHE A 352 -7.47 7.53 0.07
CA PHE A 352 -7.89 7.99 -1.27
C PHE A 352 -8.77 6.95 -2.00
N PRO A 353 -9.92 6.54 -1.43
CA PRO A 353 -10.72 5.44 -1.96
C PRO A 353 -11.21 5.68 -3.40
N ILE A 354 -11.39 6.95 -3.80
CA ILE A 354 -11.79 7.32 -5.16
C ILE A 354 -10.74 6.91 -6.21
N LEU A 355 -9.46 6.87 -5.83
CA LEU A 355 -8.38 6.46 -6.74
C LEU A 355 -8.28 4.94 -6.89
N PHE A 356 -8.83 4.18 -5.92
CA PHE A 356 -8.73 2.73 -5.80
C PHE A 356 -10.13 2.10 -5.79
N TRP A 357 -10.85 2.26 -6.90
CA TRP A 357 -12.25 1.86 -7.01
C TRP A 357 -12.46 0.36 -7.32
N SER A 358 -11.40 -0.36 -7.70
CA SER A 358 -11.42 -1.79 -8.01
C SER A 358 -10.46 -2.55 -7.09
N ASP A 359 -10.80 -3.82 -6.79
CA ASP A 359 -9.97 -4.74 -6.01
C ASP A 359 -8.54 -4.89 -6.58
N ASN A 360 -8.38 -4.64 -7.89
CA ASN A 360 -7.06 -4.50 -8.49
C ASN A 360 -6.58 -3.04 -8.40
N HIS A 361 -5.79 -2.75 -7.37
CA HIS A 361 -5.22 -1.41 -7.11
C HIS A 361 -4.39 -0.89 -8.31
N PHE A 362 -3.57 -1.74 -8.93
CA PHE A 362 -2.73 -1.33 -10.06
C PHE A 362 -3.55 -0.96 -11.30
N LEU A 363 -4.61 -1.72 -11.60
CA LEU A 363 -5.55 -1.39 -12.68
C LEU A 363 -6.27 -0.08 -12.39
N SER A 364 -6.67 0.16 -11.14
CA SER A 364 -7.30 1.41 -10.72
C SER A 364 -6.38 2.60 -11.00
N LEU A 365 -5.11 2.53 -10.58
CA LEU A 365 -4.11 3.57 -10.82
C LEU A 365 -3.85 3.81 -12.32
N PHE A 366 -3.79 2.73 -13.13
CA PHE A 366 -3.68 2.85 -14.58
C PHE A 366 -4.83 3.66 -15.18
N ILE A 367 -6.08 3.31 -14.83
CA ILE A 367 -7.29 3.92 -15.38
C ILE A 367 -7.43 5.37 -14.93
N VAL A 368 -7.21 5.63 -13.63
CA VAL A 368 -7.24 6.99 -13.07
C VAL A 368 -6.18 7.86 -13.74
N GLY A 369 -4.96 7.36 -13.87
CA GLY A 369 -3.87 8.02 -14.58
C GLY A 369 -4.22 8.39 -16.02
N PHE A 370 -4.75 7.43 -16.76
CA PHE A 370 -5.20 7.62 -18.14
C PHE A 370 -6.28 8.71 -18.25
N ILE A 371 -7.33 8.64 -17.43
CA ILE A 371 -8.44 9.60 -17.45
C ILE A 371 -7.96 11.00 -17.04
N MET A 372 -7.17 11.09 -15.96
CA MET A 372 -6.62 12.34 -15.47
C MET A 372 -5.78 13.04 -16.54
N VAL A 373 -4.93 12.29 -17.24
CA VAL A 373 -4.06 12.85 -18.28
C VAL A 373 -4.86 13.31 -19.49
N LEU A 374 -5.86 12.54 -19.94
CA LEU A 374 -6.75 12.99 -21.02
C LEU A 374 -7.44 14.32 -20.67
N PHE A 375 -7.96 14.43 -19.45
CA PHE A 375 -8.60 15.65 -18.97
C PHE A 375 -7.61 16.83 -18.92
N MET A 376 -6.43 16.61 -18.32
CA MET A 376 -5.39 17.64 -18.19
C MET A 376 -4.84 18.10 -19.54
N GLN A 377 -4.67 17.19 -20.50
CA GLN A 377 -4.26 17.52 -21.87
C GLN A 377 -5.34 18.32 -22.60
N ALA A 378 -6.62 17.95 -22.48
CA ALA A 378 -7.72 18.70 -23.07
C ALA A 378 -7.78 20.13 -22.51
N LEU A 379 -7.66 20.28 -21.18
CA LEU A 379 -7.56 21.57 -20.52
C LEU A 379 -6.34 22.36 -21.00
N SER A 380 -5.18 21.71 -21.12
CA SER A 380 -3.93 22.32 -21.59
C SER A 380 -4.06 22.88 -23.00
N VAL A 381 -4.62 22.11 -23.94
CA VAL A 381 -4.82 22.55 -25.32
C VAL A 381 -5.80 23.72 -25.38
N LEU A 382 -6.92 23.66 -24.63
CA LEU A 382 -7.87 24.77 -24.55
C LEU A 382 -7.24 26.03 -23.96
N TRP A 383 -6.44 25.88 -22.90
CA TRP A 383 -5.74 26.97 -22.24
C TRP A 383 -4.70 27.62 -23.15
N LEU A 384 -4.00 26.86 -24.00
CA LEU A 384 -3.10 27.43 -25.01
C LEU A 384 -3.87 28.11 -26.15
N HIS A 385 -5.04 27.57 -26.54
CA HIS A 385 -5.80 28.05 -27.69
C HIS A 385 -6.53 29.37 -27.41
N LEU A 386 -7.28 29.45 -26.31
CA LEU A 386 -8.19 30.57 -26.03
C LEU A 386 -7.53 31.96 -25.95
N PRO A 387 -6.37 32.14 -25.28
CA PRO A 387 -5.76 33.46 -25.17
C PRO A 387 -4.93 33.85 -26.42
N ASN A 388 -4.65 32.92 -27.35
CA ASN A 388 -3.87 33.20 -28.56
C ASN A 388 -4.74 33.35 -29.82
N LYS A 389 -5.13 34.59 -30.12
CA LYS A 389 -5.94 34.89 -31.33
C LYS A 389 -5.24 34.61 -32.67
N LYS A 390 -3.92 34.38 -32.69
CA LYS A 390 -3.17 34.04 -33.91
C LYS A 390 -3.24 32.56 -34.25
N LEU A 391 -3.53 31.70 -33.27
CA LEU A 391 -3.81 30.28 -33.48
C LEU A 391 -5.25 30.11 -33.94
N GLN A 392 -5.50 30.36 -35.23
CA GLN A 392 -6.86 30.35 -35.79
C GLN A 392 -7.46 28.94 -35.85
N PHE A 393 -6.62 27.92 -35.99
CA PHE A 393 -7.06 26.54 -36.11
C PHE A 393 -6.61 25.72 -34.90
N PHE A 394 -7.53 24.92 -34.36
CA PHE A 394 -7.26 24.00 -33.26
C PHE A 394 -6.08 23.04 -33.56
N SER A 395 -5.91 22.66 -34.83
CA SER A 395 -4.79 21.81 -35.27
C SER A 395 -3.42 22.43 -34.96
N GLN A 396 -3.32 23.76 -34.94
CA GLN A 396 -2.04 24.44 -34.68
C GLN A 396 -1.65 24.28 -33.22
N THR A 397 -2.57 24.62 -32.31
CA THR A 397 -2.36 24.47 -30.87
C THR A 397 -2.10 23.02 -30.49
N LEU A 398 -2.90 22.09 -31.03
CA LEU A 398 -2.77 20.68 -30.75
C LEU A 398 -1.41 20.13 -31.19
N ASN A 399 -0.96 20.46 -32.40
CA ASN A 399 0.37 20.03 -32.85
C ASN A 399 1.45 20.66 -31.98
N LEU A 400 1.46 21.98 -31.76
CA LEU A 400 2.47 22.63 -30.91
C LEU A 400 2.63 21.98 -29.52
N TYR A 401 1.51 21.57 -28.90
CA TYR A 401 1.52 20.91 -27.61
C TYR A 401 1.96 19.43 -27.67
N ALA A 402 1.51 18.69 -28.68
CA ALA A 402 1.71 17.23 -28.75
C ALA A 402 3.15 16.82 -29.07
N TRP A 403 3.86 17.54 -29.94
CA TRP A 403 5.19 17.11 -30.40
C TRP A 403 6.27 16.98 -29.30
N PRO A 404 6.40 17.89 -28.33
CA PRO A 404 7.37 17.70 -27.24
C PRO A 404 7.12 16.45 -26.39
N LEU A 405 5.87 15.94 -26.33
CA LEU A 405 5.52 14.72 -25.58
C LEU A 405 6.19 13.46 -26.14
N HIS A 406 6.82 13.51 -27.33
CA HIS A 406 7.56 12.34 -27.82
C HIS A 406 8.75 11.95 -26.97
N ILE A 407 9.33 12.91 -26.24
CA ILE A 407 10.40 12.62 -25.30
C ILE A 407 9.87 11.68 -24.20
N ASN A 408 8.60 11.79 -23.81
CA ASN A 408 7.98 10.88 -22.85
C ASN A 408 7.84 9.45 -23.38
N PHE A 409 7.69 9.24 -24.70
CA PHE A 409 7.75 7.88 -25.28
C PHE A 409 9.12 7.24 -25.03
N LEU A 410 10.19 8.00 -25.20
CA LEU A 410 11.55 7.52 -24.98
C LEU A 410 11.79 7.22 -23.50
N VAL A 411 11.43 8.15 -22.60
CA VAL A 411 11.58 7.96 -21.15
C VAL A 411 10.79 6.74 -20.68
N ALA A 412 9.56 6.56 -21.16
CA ALA A 412 8.74 5.40 -20.81
C ALA A 412 9.32 4.08 -21.32
N THR A 413 9.85 4.07 -22.55
CA THR A 413 10.52 2.89 -23.11
C THR A 413 11.73 2.51 -22.25
N ILE A 414 12.54 3.49 -21.83
CA ILE A 414 13.68 3.27 -20.94
C ILE A 414 13.21 2.69 -19.60
N LEU A 415 12.15 3.25 -19.00
CA LEU A 415 11.61 2.75 -17.73
C LEU A 415 11.14 1.29 -17.86
N ILE A 416 10.36 0.96 -18.89
CA ILE A 416 9.83 -0.41 -19.11
C ILE A 416 10.96 -1.43 -19.29
N VAL A 417 12.00 -1.08 -20.05
CA VAL A 417 13.14 -1.97 -20.27
C VAL A 417 13.94 -2.18 -18.99
N LEU A 418 14.14 -1.11 -18.21
CA LEU A 418 14.87 -1.18 -16.94
C LEU A 418 14.09 -1.92 -15.87
N PHE A 419 12.76 -1.75 -15.84
CA PHE A 419 11.88 -2.41 -14.88
C PHE A 419 12.01 -3.93 -14.95
N GLY A 420 12.25 -4.51 -16.12
CA GLY A 420 12.57 -5.95 -16.27
C GLY A 420 13.93 -6.40 -15.70
N ARG A 421 14.67 -5.52 -15.02
CA ARG A 421 15.95 -5.82 -14.35
C ARG A 421 15.94 -5.43 -12.86
N ASP A 422 14.76 -5.24 -12.27
CA ASP A 422 14.58 -4.84 -10.87
C ASP A 422 15.43 -3.60 -10.49
N PRO A 423 15.17 -2.44 -11.12
CA PRO A 423 15.99 -1.26 -10.92
C PRO A 423 15.74 -0.67 -9.52
N ASN A 424 16.78 -0.12 -8.91
CA ASN A 424 16.64 0.57 -7.63
C ASN A 424 15.57 1.67 -7.70
N GLU A 425 14.81 1.84 -6.62
CA GLU A 425 13.70 2.79 -6.52
C GLU A 425 14.08 4.25 -6.85
N SER A 426 15.28 4.68 -6.45
CA SER A 426 15.79 6.02 -6.76
C SER A 426 15.91 6.27 -8.27
N MET A 427 16.20 5.22 -9.05
CA MET A 427 16.24 5.29 -10.51
C MET A 427 14.84 5.47 -11.07
N ILE A 428 13.85 4.75 -10.53
CA ILE A 428 12.44 4.84 -10.94
C ILE A 428 11.88 6.23 -10.64
N LEU A 429 12.11 6.75 -9.42
CA LEU A 429 11.73 8.10 -9.03
C LEU A 429 12.40 9.16 -9.91
N THR A 430 13.66 8.97 -10.28
CA THR A 430 14.37 9.88 -11.20
C THR A 430 13.76 9.88 -12.59
N LEU A 431 13.44 8.70 -13.14
CA LEU A 431 12.80 8.57 -14.46
C LEU A 431 11.38 9.15 -14.44
N LEU A 432 10.62 8.93 -13.36
CA LEU A 432 9.31 9.55 -13.14
C LEU A 432 9.43 11.08 -13.08
N ALA A 433 10.40 11.62 -12.35
CA ALA A 433 10.65 13.06 -12.28
C ALA A 433 11.00 13.65 -13.65
N ILE A 434 11.84 12.96 -14.44
CA ILE A 434 12.16 13.36 -15.82
C ILE A 434 10.90 13.34 -16.69
N TYR A 435 10.08 12.29 -16.59
CA TYR A 435 8.82 12.16 -17.33
C TYR A 435 7.85 13.30 -17.03
N LEU A 436 7.64 13.61 -15.73
CA LEU A 436 6.80 14.72 -15.29
C LEU A 436 7.37 16.08 -15.71
N PHE A 437 8.70 16.24 -15.66
CA PHE A 437 9.37 17.46 -16.11
C PHE A 437 9.19 17.71 -17.61
N VAL A 438 9.33 16.68 -18.44
CA VAL A 438 9.06 16.76 -19.88
C VAL A 438 7.61 17.13 -20.14
N TRP A 439 6.67 16.55 -19.40
CA TRP A 439 5.25 16.90 -19.54
C TRP A 439 4.99 18.37 -19.17
N PHE A 440 5.52 18.84 -18.04
CA PHE A 440 5.47 20.23 -17.62
C PHE A 440 6.07 21.18 -18.68
N MET A 441 7.26 20.86 -19.19
CA MET A 441 7.94 21.66 -20.21
C MET A 441 7.21 21.66 -21.55
N SER A 442 6.49 20.60 -21.90
CA SER A 442 5.73 20.52 -23.16
C SER A 442 4.70 21.64 -23.28
N PHE A 443 3.98 21.93 -22.19
CA PHE A 443 3.05 23.08 -22.14
C PHE A 443 3.79 24.41 -22.28
N ASN A 444 4.87 24.60 -21.53
CA ASN A 444 5.61 25.86 -21.50
C ASN A 444 6.30 26.17 -22.84
N ILE A 445 6.85 25.15 -23.50
CA ILE A 445 7.46 25.28 -24.84
C ILE A 445 6.38 25.64 -25.87
N ALA A 446 5.23 24.95 -25.87
CA ALA A 446 4.14 25.26 -26.77
C ALA A 446 3.58 26.68 -26.57
N ALA A 447 3.47 27.14 -25.32
CA ALA A 447 3.13 28.51 -24.99
C ALA A 447 4.18 29.50 -25.51
N PHE A 448 5.46 29.26 -25.23
CA PHE A 448 6.53 30.14 -25.70
C PHE A 448 6.58 30.24 -27.23
N ASP A 449 6.42 29.13 -27.92
CA ASP A 449 6.44 29.11 -29.38
C ASP A 449 5.20 29.80 -29.97
N GLY A 450 4.03 29.61 -29.37
CA GLY A 450 2.82 30.34 -29.77
C GLY A 450 2.92 31.85 -29.56
N SER A 451 3.69 32.32 -28.56
CA SER A 451 3.83 33.75 -28.25
C SER A 451 4.70 34.51 -29.26
N LYS A 452 5.64 33.83 -29.93
CA LYS A 452 6.53 34.42 -30.94
C LYS A 452 5.80 34.99 -32.15
N PHE A 453 4.60 34.48 -32.43
CA PHE A 453 3.79 34.88 -33.58
C PHE A 453 2.73 35.93 -33.22
N MET A 454 2.73 36.44 -31.98
CA MET A 454 1.83 37.49 -31.54
C MET A 454 2.46 38.88 -31.72
N ASP A 455 1.88 39.70 -32.59
CA ASP A 455 2.36 41.07 -32.84
C ASP A 455 2.14 42.01 -31.63
N ARG A 456 1.13 41.72 -30.80
CA ARG A 456 0.75 42.49 -29.61
C ARG A 456 0.36 41.53 -28.48
N ASN A 457 0.56 41.95 -27.23
CA ASN A 457 0.19 41.20 -26.02
C ASN A 457 0.93 39.87 -25.81
N SER A 458 2.06 39.63 -26.50
CA SER A 458 2.88 38.42 -26.31
C SER A 458 3.26 38.19 -24.84
N LEU A 459 3.64 39.25 -24.13
CA LEU A 459 3.95 39.19 -22.69
C LEU A 459 2.72 38.81 -21.84
N VAL A 460 1.55 39.38 -22.14
CA VAL A 460 0.30 39.05 -21.42
C VAL A 460 -0.06 37.59 -21.65
N TYR A 461 0.08 37.08 -22.87
CA TYR A 461 -0.13 35.68 -23.19
C TYR A 461 0.85 34.76 -22.45
N ILE A 462 2.14 35.10 -22.39
CA ILE A 462 3.15 34.34 -21.62
C ILE A 462 2.80 34.32 -20.12
N LEU A 463 2.40 35.46 -19.54
CA LEU A 463 1.99 35.52 -18.13
C LEU A 463 0.74 34.66 -17.85
N LEU A 464 -0.26 34.71 -18.72
CA LEU A 464 -1.51 33.92 -18.59
C LEU A 464 -1.32 32.43 -18.86
N THR A 465 -0.27 32.03 -19.57
CA THR A 465 0.04 30.63 -19.89
C THR A 465 1.17 30.14 -18.99
N ILE A 466 2.43 30.39 -19.35
CA ILE A 466 3.61 29.92 -18.61
C ILE A 466 3.60 30.39 -17.15
N GLY A 467 3.31 31.68 -16.92
CA GLY A 467 3.31 32.24 -15.57
C GLY A 467 2.28 31.56 -14.66
N LEU A 468 1.02 31.54 -15.09
CA LEU A 468 -0.07 30.93 -14.34
C LEU A 468 0.06 29.40 -14.24
N HIS A 469 0.54 28.72 -15.29
CA HIS A 469 0.81 27.27 -15.26
C HIS A 469 1.92 26.90 -14.28
N THR A 470 3.02 27.67 -14.27
CA THR A 470 4.11 27.48 -13.30
C THR A 470 3.63 27.72 -11.88
N LEU A 471 2.88 28.80 -11.64
CA LEU A 471 2.31 29.11 -10.33
C LEU A 471 1.38 27.98 -9.85
N LEU A 472 0.48 27.52 -10.71
CA LEU A 472 -0.46 26.44 -10.38
C LEU A 472 0.28 25.13 -10.08
N PHE A 473 1.30 24.77 -10.88
CA PHE A 473 2.09 23.56 -10.64
C PHE A 473 2.90 23.65 -9.34
N THR A 474 3.54 24.79 -9.07
CA THR A 474 4.23 25.03 -7.79
C THR A 474 3.26 24.98 -6.61
N PHE A 475 2.06 25.52 -6.77
CA PHE A 475 1.01 25.45 -5.74
C PHE A 475 0.55 24.01 -5.48
N LEU A 476 0.36 23.20 -6.54
CA LEU A 476 0.03 21.78 -6.39
C LEU A 476 1.15 21.00 -5.69
N ILE A 477 2.41 21.19 -6.09
CA ILE A 477 3.56 20.60 -5.39
C ILE A 477 3.56 21.02 -3.92
N TRP A 478 3.38 22.31 -3.64
CA TRP A 478 3.34 22.83 -2.28
C TRP A 478 2.22 22.17 -1.46
N ILE A 479 0.99 22.07 -2.00
CA ILE A 479 -0.11 21.37 -1.33
C ILE A 479 0.24 19.90 -1.07
N THR A 480 0.80 19.17 -2.05
CA THR A 480 1.12 17.75 -1.90
C THR A 480 2.12 17.50 -0.77
N PHE A 481 3.09 18.40 -0.57
CA PHE A 481 4.12 18.24 0.47
C PHE A 481 3.75 18.85 1.83
N TYR A 482 2.87 19.85 1.87
CA TYR A 482 2.55 20.58 3.11
C TYR A 482 1.15 20.34 3.66
N SER A 483 0.24 19.72 2.90
CA SER A 483 -1.09 19.34 3.40
C SER A 483 -0.99 17.97 4.10
N PRO A 484 -1.18 17.88 5.43
CA PRO A 484 -1.06 16.62 6.17
C PRO A 484 -1.96 15.51 5.61
N SER A 485 -3.15 15.88 5.15
CA SER A 485 -4.12 14.99 4.51
C SER A 485 -3.64 14.32 3.22
N ILE A 486 -2.54 14.79 2.63
CA ILE A 486 -1.93 14.22 1.42
C ILE A 486 -0.54 13.69 1.73
N SER A 487 0.28 14.49 2.41
CA SER A 487 1.67 14.17 2.67
C SER A 487 1.83 13.00 3.63
N GLU A 488 1.03 12.92 4.71
CA GLU A 488 1.17 11.83 5.69
C GLU A 488 0.76 10.47 5.13
N PRO A 489 -0.38 10.31 4.43
CA PRO A 489 -0.70 9.04 3.76
C PRO A 489 0.34 8.60 2.74
N LEU A 490 0.90 9.53 1.95
CA LEU A 490 1.98 9.23 1.00
C LEU A 490 3.27 8.80 1.70
N GLN A 491 3.66 9.50 2.77
CA GLN A 491 4.83 9.13 3.58
C GLN A 491 4.65 7.77 4.23
N MET A 492 3.47 7.50 4.79
CA MET A 492 3.13 6.21 5.39
C MET A 492 3.24 5.08 4.36
N ALA A 493 2.63 5.25 3.18
CA ALA A 493 2.69 4.25 2.11
C ALA A 493 4.13 3.98 1.64
N LEU A 494 4.95 5.02 1.49
CA LEU A 494 6.38 4.88 1.15
C LEU A 494 7.22 4.30 2.29
N SER A 495 6.78 4.44 3.55
CA SER A 495 7.50 3.83 4.67
C SER A 495 7.25 2.33 4.76
N PHE A 496 6.04 1.87 4.40
CA PHE A 496 5.69 0.45 4.43
C PHE A 496 6.32 -0.37 3.33
N SER A 497 6.83 0.26 2.26
CA SER A 497 7.53 -0.45 1.17
C SER A 497 8.93 -0.93 1.57
N HIS A 498 9.41 -0.58 2.77
CA HIS A 498 10.74 -0.86 3.30
C HIS A 498 10.66 -1.55 4.67
#